data_AF-A0A5B2USI7-F1
#
_entry.id   AF-A0A5B2USI7-F1
#
_cell.length_a   1.000
_cell.length_b   1.000
_cell.length_c   1.000
_cell.angle_alpha   90.00
_cell.angle_beta   90.00
_cell.angle_gamma   90.00
#
_symmetry.space_group_name_H-M   'P 1'
#
loop_
_entity.id
_entity.type
_entity.pdbx_description
1 polymer ?
#
loop_
_entity_poly.entity_id
_entity_poly.type
_entity_poly.pdbx_seq_one_letter_code
_entity_poly.pdbx_strand_id
1 'polypeptide(L)'
;MEKYTPHYDLAVIKADVRRLGKKAFTRAAQECGEELGFSIEEMQGVIYELQNWRLYKSMTTYGDHRVWQDVYHTYSKDREIYIKVTYRTDGRPPVVSFKEKNP
;
A
#
# COMPACT_ATOMS: atom_id res chain seq x y z
N MET A 1 -2.32 -4.89 17.53
CA MET A 1 -2.16 -6.34 17.25
C MET A 1 -1.52 -6.51 15.88
N GLU A 2 -0.83 -7.63 15.64
CA GLU A 2 -0.16 -7.96 14.37
C GLU A 2 -0.48 -9.39 13.94
N LYS A 3 -0.61 -9.64 12.63
CA LYS A 3 -0.79 -10.96 12.02
C LYS A 3 -0.02 -11.06 10.69
N TYR A 4 0.20 -12.30 10.23
CA TYR A 4 0.90 -12.61 8.96
C TYR A 4 -0.06 -13.07 7.84
N THR A 5 -1.31 -12.62 7.92
CA THR A 5 -2.34 -12.86 6.90
C THR A 5 -2.90 -11.50 6.52
N PRO A 6 -3.07 -11.19 5.23
CA PRO A 6 -3.54 -9.86 4.84
C PRO A 6 -4.92 -9.61 5.44
N HIS A 7 -5.20 -8.37 5.80
CA HIS A 7 -6.52 -7.97 6.24
C HIS A 7 -7.43 -7.68 5.05
N TYR A 8 -6.87 -7.11 3.99
CA TYR A 8 -7.59 -6.76 2.77
C TYR A 8 -7.32 -7.78 1.68
N ASP A 9 -8.34 -8.06 0.86
CA ASP A 9 -8.15 -8.86 -0.34
C ASP A 9 -7.32 -8.07 -1.35
N LEU A 10 -6.16 -8.63 -1.73
CA LEU A 10 -5.26 -8.04 -2.70
C LEU A 10 -5.91 -7.83 -4.08
N ALA A 11 -6.83 -8.70 -4.49
CA ALA A 11 -7.58 -8.52 -5.73
C ALA A 11 -8.46 -7.26 -5.67
N VAL A 12 -9.09 -7.00 -4.52
CA VAL A 12 -9.90 -5.79 -4.29
C VAL A 12 -9.02 -4.55 -4.30
N ILE A 13 -7.86 -4.59 -3.63
CA ILE A 13 -6.87 -3.48 -3.65
C ILE A 13 -6.49 -3.12 -5.10
N LYS A 14 -6.14 -4.12 -5.92
CA LYS A 14 -5.77 -3.90 -7.32
C LYS A 14 -6.93 -3.32 -8.14
N ALA A 15 -8.15 -3.83 -7.95
CA ALA A 15 -9.33 -3.33 -8.62
C ALA A 15 -9.62 -1.86 -8.28
N ASP A 16 -9.48 -1.47 -7.01
CA ASP A 16 -9.70 -0.09 -6.56
C ASP A 16 -8.63 0.86 -7.08
N VAL A 17 -7.35 0.48 -7.04
CA VAL A 17 -6.26 1.28 -7.63
C VAL A 17 -6.48 1.48 -9.13
N ARG A 18 -6.96 0.45 -9.84
CA ARG A 18 -7.30 0.56 -11.27
C ARG A 18 -8.47 1.51 -11.51
N ARG A 19 -9.51 1.44 -10.69
CA ARG A 19 -10.73 2.25 -10.81
C ARG A 19 -10.47 3.73 -10.50
N LEU A 20 -9.60 4.01 -9.53
CA LEU A 20 -9.42 5.36 -8.98
C LEU A 20 -8.20 6.10 -9.54
N GLY A 21 -7.22 5.37 -10.08
CA GLY A 21 -5.96 5.92 -10.53
C GLY A 21 -5.27 6.72 -9.43
N LYS A 22 -4.87 7.95 -9.75
CA LYS A 22 -4.25 8.91 -8.83
C LYS A 22 -5.00 9.07 -7.49
N LYS A 23 -6.34 8.93 -7.49
CA LYS A 23 -7.17 9.11 -6.29
C LYS A 23 -7.05 7.98 -5.26
N ALA A 24 -6.43 6.85 -5.60
CA ALA A 24 -6.10 5.79 -4.63
C ALA A 24 -4.89 6.14 -3.75
N PHE A 25 -4.15 7.19 -4.09
CA PHE A 25 -3.00 7.64 -3.33
C PHE A 25 -3.33 8.96 -2.64
N THR A 26 -3.06 9.06 -1.34
CA THR A 26 -3.12 10.37 -0.66
C THR A 26 -2.05 11.29 -1.22
N ARG A 27 -2.19 12.61 -1.06
CA ARG A 27 -1.18 13.56 -1.52
C ARG A 27 0.22 13.21 -0.97
N ALA A 28 0.31 12.93 0.33
CA ALA A 28 1.56 12.50 0.96
C ALA A 28 2.13 11.20 0.36
N ALA A 29 1.28 10.25 -0.05
CA ALA A 29 1.76 9.04 -0.71
C ALA A 29 2.26 9.29 -2.13
N GLN A 30 1.65 10.23 -2.86
CA GLN A 30 2.12 10.66 -4.18
C GLN A 30 3.47 11.35 -4.05
N GLU A 31 3.61 12.27 -3.09
CA GLU A 31 4.88 12.96 -2.77
C GLU A 31 5.98 11.94 -2.40
N CYS A 32 5.71 11.00 -1.50
CA CYS A 32 6.69 9.95 -1.18
C CYS A 32 7.02 9.05 -2.39
N GLY A 33 6.05 8.76 -3.26
CA GLY A 33 6.30 8.02 -4.50
C GLY A 33 7.24 8.79 -5.42
N GLU A 34 6.98 10.08 -5.60
CA GLU A 34 7.79 11.00 -6.42
C GLU A 34 9.21 11.18 -5.86
N GLU A 35 9.37 11.32 -4.53
CA GLU A 35 10.67 11.34 -3.86
C GLU A 35 11.47 10.06 -4.09
N LEU A 36 10.79 8.91 -4.21
CA LEU A 36 11.39 7.63 -4.57
C LEU A 36 11.58 7.47 -6.09
N GLY A 37 11.20 8.48 -6.87
CA GLY A 37 11.34 8.54 -8.31
C GLY A 37 10.22 7.88 -9.09
N PHE A 38 9.09 7.53 -8.48
CA PHE A 38 7.95 6.90 -9.16
C PHE A 38 6.94 7.92 -9.69
N SER A 39 6.51 7.76 -10.96
CA SER A 39 5.28 8.39 -11.45
C SER A 39 4.05 7.69 -10.86
N ILE A 40 2.86 8.30 -11.00
CA ILE A 40 1.60 7.68 -10.56
C ILE A 40 1.37 6.36 -11.30
N GLU A 41 1.65 6.29 -12.60
CA GLU A 41 1.49 5.10 -13.42
C GLU A 41 2.43 3.98 -12.95
N GLU A 42 3.68 4.32 -12.60
CA GLU A 42 4.63 3.35 -12.04
C GLU A 42 4.20 2.88 -10.66
N MET A 43 3.70 3.77 -9.80
CA MET A 43 3.11 3.39 -8.52
C MET A 43 1.95 2.40 -8.71
N GLN A 44 1.06 2.64 -9.68
CA GLN A 44 -0.01 1.71 -10.01
C GLN A 44 0.55 0.36 -10.50
N GLY A 45 1.56 0.37 -11.36
CA GLY A 45 2.25 -0.83 -11.85
C GLY A 45 2.76 -1.70 -10.71
N VAL A 46 3.45 -1.08 -9.73
CA VAL A 46 3.94 -1.77 -8.53
C VAL A 46 2.81 -2.45 -7.76
N ILE A 47 1.65 -1.80 -7.60
CA ILE A 47 0.49 -2.42 -6.92
C ILE A 47 -0.08 -3.60 -7.73
N TYR A 48 -0.11 -3.50 -9.06
CA TYR A 48 -0.62 -4.58 -9.91
C TYR A 48 0.26 -5.84 -9.84
N GLU A 49 1.56 -5.68 -9.60
CA GLU A 49 2.52 -6.78 -9.48
C GLU A 49 2.55 -7.43 -8.10
N LEU A 50 2.03 -6.77 -7.06
CA LEU A 50 2.01 -7.31 -5.69
C LEU A 50 1.40 -8.71 -5.64
N GLN A 51 1.94 -9.54 -4.76
CA GLN A 51 1.49 -10.91 -4.49
C GLN A 51 1.21 -11.08 -3.00
N ASN A 52 0.29 -11.97 -2.63
CA ASN A 52 -0.07 -12.18 -1.21
C ASN A 52 1.12 -12.64 -0.36
N TRP A 53 2.03 -13.43 -0.92
CA TRP A 53 3.25 -13.89 -0.23
C TRP A 53 4.28 -12.78 0.05
N ARG A 54 4.11 -11.61 -0.56
CA ARG A 54 4.89 -10.40 -0.27
C ARG A 54 4.35 -9.64 0.95
N LEU A 55 3.36 -10.15 1.66
CA LEU A 55 2.94 -9.54 2.90
C LEU A 55 4.07 -9.65 3.93
N TYR A 56 4.57 -8.51 4.40
CA TYR A 56 5.47 -8.45 5.54
C TYR A 56 4.68 -8.65 6.83
N LYS A 57 3.61 -7.85 7.01
CA LYS A 57 2.70 -7.96 8.15
C LYS A 57 1.40 -7.20 7.93
N SER A 58 0.39 -7.57 8.70
CA SER A 58 -0.84 -6.79 8.86
C SER A 58 -0.99 -6.38 10.32
N MET A 59 -1.11 -5.08 10.59
CA MET A 59 -1.16 -4.55 11.95
C MET A 59 -2.22 -3.48 12.14
N THR A 60 -2.76 -3.38 13.35
CA THR A 60 -3.66 -2.29 13.71
C THR A 60 -2.89 -1.03 14.10
N THR A 61 -3.52 0.14 13.98
CA THR A 61 -2.94 1.39 14.51
C THR A 61 -3.13 1.49 16.03
N TYR A 62 -2.28 2.27 16.72
CA TYR A 62 -2.47 2.52 18.16
C TYR A 62 -3.71 3.39 18.45
N GLY A 63 -4.02 4.34 17.56
CA GLY A 63 -5.14 5.26 17.73
C GLY A 63 -6.51 4.64 17.47
N ASP A 64 -6.57 3.59 16.63
CA ASP A 64 -7.79 2.84 16.35
C ASP A 64 -7.44 1.39 16.00
N HIS A 65 -7.87 0.46 16.86
CA HIS A 65 -7.66 -0.98 16.69
C HIS A 65 -8.57 -1.61 15.61
N ARG A 66 -9.54 -0.86 15.08
CA ARG A 66 -10.40 -1.29 13.97
C ARG A 66 -9.75 -1.01 12.62
N VAL A 67 -8.77 -0.11 12.58
CA VAL A 67 -8.03 0.24 11.36
C VAL A 67 -6.83 -0.68 11.21
N TRP A 68 -6.82 -1.43 10.11
CA TRP A 68 -5.73 -2.34 9.75
C TRP A 68 -4.84 -1.72 8.67
N GLN A 69 -3.55 -2.04 8.75
CA GLN A 69 -2.56 -1.69 7.74
C GLN A 69 -1.88 -2.96 7.29
N ASP A 70 -2.11 -3.31 6.02
CA ASP A 70 -1.33 -4.35 5.35
C ASP A 70 -0.04 -3.71 4.83
N VAL A 71 1.09 -4.29 5.19
CA VAL A 71 2.42 -3.88 4.77
C VAL A 71 2.98 -4.96 3.89
N TYR A 72 3.18 -4.67 2.61
CA TYR A 72 3.86 -5.53 1.67
C TYR A 72 5.28 -5.04 1.46
N HIS A 73 6.21 -5.94 1.18
CA HIS A 73 7.54 -5.59 0.67
C HIS A 73 7.68 -5.96 -0.80
N THR A 74 8.31 -5.12 -1.60
CA THR A 74 8.58 -5.45 -3.01
C THR A 74 9.88 -4.80 -3.46
N TYR A 75 10.39 -5.24 -4.60
CA TYR A 75 11.60 -4.70 -5.20
C TYR A 75 11.22 -3.97 -6.49
N SER A 76 11.60 -2.71 -6.60
CA SER A 76 11.33 -1.89 -7.79
C SER A 76 12.34 -0.74 -7.84
N LYS A 77 12.77 -0.30 -9.02
CA LYS A 77 13.81 0.73 -9.21
C LYS A 77 15.06 0.49 -8.35
N ASP A 78 15.55 -0.74 -8.40
CA ASP A 78 16.74 -1.25 -7.72
C ASP A 78 16.75 -1.12 -6.19
N ARG A 79 15.59 -0.97 -5.57
CA ARG A 79 15.44 -0.81 -4.11
C ARG A 79 14.30 -1.65 -3.55
N GLU A 80 14.43 -2.04 -2.30
CA GLU A 80 13.33 -2.66 -1.55
C GLU A 80 12.44 -1.57 -0.95
N ILE A 81 11.15 -1.65 -1.24
CA ILE A 81 10.14 -0.69 -0.78
C ILE A 81 9.06 -1.40 0.01
N TYR A 82 8.53 -0.71 1.01
CA TYR A 82 7.29 -1.08 1.66
C TYR A 82 6.11 -0.38 1.00
N ILE A 83 5.07 -1.17 0.74
CA ILE A 83 3.76 -0.69 0.33
C ILE A 83 2.80 -0.86 1.50
N LYS A 84 2.23 0.24 1.96
CA LYS A 84 1.27 0.25 3.05
C LYS A 84 -0.12 0.48 2.50
N VAL A 85 -1.06 -0.42 2.82
CA VAL A 85 -2.46 -0.34 2.39
C VAL A 85 -3.35 -0.27 3.62
N THR A 86 -4.20 0.77 3.67
CA THR A 86 -5.18 0.95 4.75
C THR A 86 -6.50 1.41 4.16
N TYR A 87 -7.59 0.70 4.43
CA TYR A 87 -8.93 1.20 4.17
C TYR A 87 -9.44 1.98 5.37
N ARG A 88 -10.20 3.04 5.08
CA ARG A 88 -10.95 3.76 6.11
C ARG A 88 -12.26 3.04 6.38
N THR A 89 -12.75 3.17 7.61
CA THR A 89 -13.99 2.53 8.09
C THR A 89 -15.26 3.07 7.41
N ASP A 90 -15.15 4.17 6.65
CA ASP A 90 -16.25 4.81 5.93
C ASP A 90 -16.42 4.30 4.49
N GLY A 91 -15.79 3.19 4.14
CA GLY A 91 -15.90 2.58 2.81
C GLY A 91 -15.18 3.36 1.71
N ARG A 92 -14.35 4.34 2.08
CA ARG A 92 -13.49 5.04 1.13
C ARG A 92 -12.40 4.12 0.58
N PRO A 93 -11.89 4.45 -0.61
CA PRO A 93 -10.74 3.78 -1.22
C PRO A 93 -9.56 3.51 -0.29
N PRO A 94 -8.73 2.49 -0.60
CA PRO A 94 -7.51 2.27 0.13
C PRO A 94 -6.62 3.50 0.04
N VAL A 95 -5.99 3.84 1.15
CA VAL A 95 -4.82 4.70 1.19
C VAL A 95 -3.61 3.82 0.98
N VAL A 96 -2.94 4.00 -0.17
CA VAL A 96 -1.71 3.30 -0.52
C VAL A 96 -0.52 4.26 -0.36
N SER A 97 0.53 3.84 0.36
CA SER A 97 1.75 4.63 0.59
C SER A 97 3.01 3.82 0.31
N PHE A 98 3.99 4.48 -0.29
CA PHE A 98 5.32 3.95 -0.58
C PHE A 98 6.28 4.44 0.50
N LYS A 99 7.10 3.54 1.02
CA LYS A 99 8.20 3.87 1.92
C LYS A 99 9.45 3.11 1.53
N GLU A 100 10.60 3.77 1.58
CA GLU A 100 11.86 3.07 1.51
C GLU A 100 11.99 2.12 2.70
N LYS A 101 12.46 0.90 2.44
CA LYS A 101 12.90 0.01 3.51
C LYS A 101 14.30 0.45 3.91
N ASN A 102 14.39 1.32 4.91
CA ASN A 102 15.69 1.62 5.51
C ASN A 102 16.26 0.33 6.15
N PRO A 103 17.56 0.04 5.95
CA PRO A 103 18.26 -1.03 6.67
C PRO A 103 18.26 -0.81 8.18
#